data_AF-A0A0F9B5U4-F1
#
_entry.id   AF-A0A0F9B5U4-F1
#
_cell.length_a   1.000
_cell.length_b   1.000
_cell.length_c   1.000
_cell.angle_alpha   90.00
_cell.angle_beta   90.00
_cell.angle_gamma   90.00
#
_symmetry.space_group_name_H-M   'P 1'
#
loop_
_entity.id
_entity.type
_entity.pdbx_description
1 polymer ?
#
loop_
_entity_poly.entity_id
_entity_poly.type
_entity_poly.pdbx_seq_one_letter_code
_entity_poly.pdbx_strand_id
1 'polypeptide(L)'
;MNFTRSVVDIIRERTSRRTYIKQEFEERIREWIINLLKNHDFESPFSKFVGKIRFELISVPEFDPRERKNLGTYGFIKGAQYFIVGAVKKSNYNREHFGYILESIILAATDIGLGTCWLGGFFNKSLFSAKINCEPDEIVPAITPIGYSVKRKVREKITRTVIRANKRLAWE
;
A
#
# COMPACT_ATOMS: atom_id res chain seq x y z
N MET A 1 -8.15 -1.61 -15.29
CA MET A 1 -8.38 -2.46 -14.10
C MET A 1 -9.88 -2.72 -14.00
N ASN A 2 -10.30 -3.96 -13.82
CA ASN A 2 -11.73 -4.30 -13.70
C ASN A 2 -12.07 -4.49 -12.22
N PHE A 3 -13.05 -3.73 -11.74
CA PHE A 3 -13.55 -3.83 -10.36
C PHE A 3 -14.89 -4.58 -10.35
N THR A 4 -15.15 -5.33 -9.27
CA THR A 4 -16.40 -6.06 -9.05
C THR A 4 -17.57 -5.13 -8.69
N ARG A 5 -17.26 -3.92 -8.21
CA ARG A 5 -18.21 -2.85 -7.88
C ARG A 5 -17.87 -1.56 -8.60
N SER A 6 -18.76 -0.58 -8.50
CA SER A 6 -18.52 0.78 -8.96
C SER A 6 -17.24 1.36 -8.34
N VAL A 7 -16.32 1.85 -9.19
CA VAL A 7 -15.09 2.50 -8.75
C VAL A 7 -15.37 3.71 -7.84
N VAL A 8 -16.48 4.42 -8.07
CA VAL A 8 -16.87 5.57 -7.25
C VAL A 8 -17.18 5.14 -5.81
N ASP A 9 -17.85 4.00 -5.65
CA ASP A 9 -18.19 3.48 -4.31
C ASP A 9 -16.95 2.95 -3.60
N ILE A 10 -16.05 2.28 -4.33
CA ILE A 10 -14.76 1.83 -3.81
C ILE A 10 -13.93 3.04 -3.33
N ILE A 11 -13.85 4.11 -4.13
CA ILE A 11 -13.14 5.34 -3.76
C ILE A 11 -13.72 5.97 -2.49
N ARG A 12 -15.06 5.98 -2.35
CA ARG A 12 -15.76 6.50 -1.17
C ARG A 12 -15.51 5.63 0.08
N GLU A 13 -15.47 4.32 -0.08
CA GLU A 13 -15.22 3.37 0.99
C GLU A 13 -13.76 3.38 1.45
N ARG A 14 -12.83 3.53 0.49
CA ARG A 14 -11.40 3.45 0.71
C ARG A 14 -10.97 4.48 1.73
N THR A 15 -10.31 3.99 2.77
CA THR A 15 -9.85 4.78 3.90
C THR A 15 -8.62 4.14 4.53
N SER A 16 -7.69 4.95 5.05
CA SER A 16 -6.51 4.43 5.74
C SER A 16 -6.89 3.57 6.95
N ARG A 17 -6.60 2.26 6.87
CA ARG A 17 -6.72 1.27 7.94
C ARG A 17 -5.35 1.04 8.55
N ARG A 18 -5.27 1.09 9.88
CA ARG A 18 -3.99 1.10 10.60
C ARG A 18 -3.87 -0.02 11.62
N THR A 19 -4.98 -0.65 11.97
CA THR A 19 -5.02 -1.85 12.81
C THR A 19 -5.56 -3.02 12.01
N TYR A 20 -4.84 -4.13 12.08
CA TYR A 20 -5.10 -5.36 11.34
C TYR A 20 -5.20 -6.54 12.30
N ILE A 21 -5.98 -7.54 11.89
CA ILE A 21 -5.96 -8.86 12.53
C ILE A 21 -4.62 -9.51 12.15
N LYS A 22 -3.94 -10.12 13.14
CA LYS A 22 -2.71 -10.88 12.91
C LYS A 22 -3.06 -12.24 12.30
N GLN A 23 -3.49 -12.23 11.05
CA GLN A 23 -3.95 -13.39 10.31
C GLN A 23 -3.26 -13.41 8.95
N GLU A 24 -2.80 -14.59 8.56
CA GLU A 24 -2.26 -14.84 7.21
C GLU A 24 -3.39 -14.83 6.18
N PHE A 25 -3.06 -14.53 4.92
CA PHE A 25 -4.06 -14.64 3.86
C PHE A 25 -4.35 -16.11 3.56
N GLU A 26 -5.62 -16.41 3.26
CA GLU A 26 -5.97 -17.64 2.58
C GLU A 26 -5.23 -17.71 1.23
N GLU A 27 -4.84 -18.91 0.80
CA GLU A 27 -4.01 -19.10 -0.40
C GLU A 27 -4.61 -18.41 -1.63
N ARG A 28 -5.92 -18.56 -1.84
CA ARG A 28 -6.66 -17.90 -2.93
C ARG A 28 -6.49 -16.38 -2.94
N ILE A 29 -6.54 -15.75 -1.78
CA ILE A 29 -6.37 -14.29 -1.65
C ILE A 29 -4.91 -13.91 -1.88
N ARG A 30 -3.98 -14.69 -1.33
CA ARG A 30 -2.54 -14.49 -1.53
C ARG A 30 -2.16 -14.57 -3.02
N GLU A 31 -2.61 -15.61 -3.71
CA GLU A 31 -2.42 -15.80 -5.15
C GLU A 31 -3.05 -14.67 -5.95
N TRP A 32 -4.26 -14.24 -5.60
CA TRP A 32 -4.90 -13.10 -6.24
C TRP A 32 -4.06 -11.82 -6.11
N ILE A 33 -3.51 -11.53 -4.92
CA ILE A 33 -2.63 -10.38 -4.70
C ILE A 33 -1.35 -10.54 -5.52
N ILE A 34 -0.70 -11.70 -5.49
CA ILE A 34 0.53 -11.93 -6.26
C ILE A 34 0.29 -11.74 -7.76
N ASN A 35 -0.83 -12.27 -8.27
CA ASN A 35 -1.23 -12.10 -9.66
C ASN A 35 -1.55 -10.64 -9.99
N LEU A 36 -2.21 -9.91 -9.08
CA LEU A 36 -2.42 -8.47 -9.21
C LEU A 36 -1.07 -7.73 -9.37
N LEU A 37 -0.08 -8.05 -8.55
CA LEU A 37 1.21 -7.36 -8.58
C LEU A 37 2.08 -7.75 -9.80
N LYS A 38 1.95 -8.98 -10.32
CA LYS A 38 2.74 -9.51 -11.45
C LYS A 38 2.10 -9.27 -12.82
N ASN A 39 0.79 -9.44 -12.95
CA ASN A 39 0.11 -9.61 -14.24
C ASN A 39 -0.52 -8.32 -14.79
N HIS A 40 -0.04 -7.16 -14.34
CA HIS A 40 -0.58 -5.90 -14.81
C HIS A 40 0.51 -5.04 -15.45
N ASP A 41 0.33 -4.78 -16.74
CA ASP A 41 0.81 -3.56 -17.36
C ASP A 41 0.02 -2.41 -16.71
N PHE A 42 0.46 -2.04 -15.51
CA PHE A 42 -0.06 -0.91 -14.79
C PHE A 42 0.29 0.36 -15.59
N GLU A 43 -0.58 0.71 -16.52
CA GLU A 43 -0.42 1.91 -17.30
C GLU A 43 -1.05 3.09 -16.55
N SER A 44 -0.22 4.10 -16.30
CA SER A 44 -0.68 5.45 -16.02
C SER A 44 -0.38 6.38 -17.21
N PRO A 45 -0.94 7.59 -17.22
CA PRO A 45 -0.57 8.63 -18.18
C PRO A 45 0.93 8.96 -18.23
N PHE A 46 1.69 8.54 -17.21
CA PHE A 46 3.12 8.79 -17.07
C PHE A 46 4.00 7.62 -17.51
N SER A 47 3.42 6.48 -17.90
CA SER A 47 4.18 5.25 -18.20
C SER A 47 5.24 5.45 -19.28
N LYS A 48 4.94 6.27 -20.30
CA LYS A 48 5.89 6.60 -21.37
C LYS A 48 7.15 7.34 -20.90
N PHE A 49 7.11 7.98 -19.73
CA PHE A 49 8.24 8.75 -19.17
C PHE A 49 9.05 7.96 -18.14
N VAL A 50 8.49 6.89 -17.58
CA VAL A 50 9.06 6.15 -16.44
C VAL A 50 9.39 4.71 -16.81
N GLY A 51 8.58 4.08 -17.65
CA GLY A 51 8.64 2.65 -17.95
C GLY A 51 7.86 1.81 -16.94
N LYS A 52 8.24 0.53 -16.82
CA LYS A 52 7.58 -0.41 -15.92
C LYS A 52 7.97 -0.18 -14.46
N ILE A 53 7.03 -0.42 -13.57
CA ILE A 53 7.18 -0.41 -12.13
C ILE A 53 6.98 -1.83 -11.60
N ARG A 54 7.66 -2.21 -10.52
CA ARG A 54 7.48 -3.51 -9.88
C ARG A 54 6.95 -3.35 -8.46
N PHE A 55 6.07 -4.27 -8.08
CA PHE A 55 5.53 -4.36 -6.73
C PHE A 55 5.67 -5.78 -6.22
N GLU A 56 5.93 -5.91 -4.92
CA GLU A 56 6.07 -7.19 -4.23
C GLU A 56 5.25 -7.21 -2.95
N LEU A 57 4.72 -8.39 -2.64
CA LEU A 57 4.07 -8.66 -1.37
C LEU A 57 5.13 -9.19 -0.40
N ILE A 58 5.47 -8.38 0.60
CA ILE A 58 6.50 -8.67 1.58
C ILE A 58 5.86 -9.15 2.89
N SER A 59 6.26 -10.34 3.33
CA SER A 59 5.76 -11.03 4.52
C SER A 59 6.56 -10.63 5.77
N VAL A 60 5.92 -9.95 6.72
CA VAL A 60 6.56 -9.55 7.99
C VAL A 60 6.97 -10.75 8.85
N PRO A 61 6.19 -11.85 8.92
CA PRO A 61 6.61 -13.07 9.62
C PRO A 61 7.91 -13.70 9.11
N GLU A 62 8.39 -13.34 7.93
CA GLU A 62 9.66 -13.86 7.36
C GLU A 62 10.88 -13.00 7.76
N PHE A 63 10.68 -11.88 8.45
CA PHE A 63 11.77 -10.97 8.83
C PHE A 63 12.52 -11.48 10.07
N ASP A 64 13.80 -11.14 10.20
CA ASP A 64 14.55 -11.32 11.45
C ASP A 64 13.87 -10.53 12.58
N PRO A 65 13.86 -11.03 13.83
CA PRO A 65 13.24 -10.34 14.96
C PRO A 65 13.69 -8.87 15.15
N ARG A 66 14.93 -8.53 14.81
CA ARG A 66 15.47 -7.16 14.87
C ARG A 66 14.87 -6.29 13.77
N GLU A 67 14.73 -6.82 12.56
CA GLU A 67 14.08 -6.13 11.44
C GLU A 67 12.61 -5.83 11.75
N ARG A 68 11.89 -6.77 12.38
CA ARG A 68 10.48 -6.57 12.79
C ARG A 68 10.29 -5.42 13.77
N LYS A 69 11.28 -5.15 14.63
CA LYS A 69 11.26 -3.98 15.53
C LYS A 69 11.55 -2.67 14.79
N ASN A 70 12.23 -2.75 13.65
CA ASN A 70 12.73 -1.63 12.87
C ASN A 70 11.98 -1.39 11.55
N LEU A 71 10.71 -1.80 11.44
CA LEU A 71 9.87 -1.49 10.28
C LEU A 71 9.67 0.02 10.05
N GLY A 72 9.90 0.85 11.08
CA GLY A 72 9.69 2.30 11.02
C GLY A 72 8.20 2.70 11.01
N THR A 73 7.29 1.75 11.22
CA THR A 73 5.84 1.95 11.27
C THR A 73 5.29 1.95 12.70
N TYR A 74 6.16 1.89 13.71
CA TYR A 74 5.78 1.75 15.12
C TYR A 74 4.91 2.93 15.57
N GLY A 75 3.83 2.64 16.29
CA GLY A 75 2.84 3.62 16.72
C GLY A 75 1.80 4.02 15.65
N PHE A 76 2.05 3.71 14.36
CA PHE A 76 1.15 4.02 13.25
C PHE A 76 0.44 2.81 12.68
N ILE A 77 1.13 1.68 12.55
CA ILE A 77 0.56 0.43 12.02
C ILE A 77 0.65 -0.66 13.09
N LYS A 78 -0.45 -1.38 13.30
CA LYS A 78 -0.54 -2.46 14.28
C LYS A 78 -1.08 -3.73 13.64
N GLY A 79 -0.33 -4.82 13.79
CA GLY A 79 -0.80 -6.17 13.46
C GLY A 79 -0.73 -6.55 11.98
N ALA A 80 -0.28 -5.67 11.08
CA ALA A 80 -0.10 -6.00 9.67
C ALA A 80 0.88 -7.19 9.52
N GLN A 81 0.47 -8.21 8.76
CA GLN A 81 1.32 -9.36 8.43
C GLN A 81 2.04 -9.18 7.09
N TYR A 82 1.53 -8.30 6.23
CA TYR A 82 2.07 -8.07 4.90
C TYR A 82 2.14 -6.59 4.56
N PHE A 83 3.10 -6.26 3.71
CA PHE A 83 3.22 -4.97 3.05
C PHE A 83 3.32 -5.17 1.54
N ILE A 84 2.64 -4.32 0.79
CA ILE A 84 2.93 -4.12 -0.62
C ILE A 84 4.00 -3.02 -0.69
N VAL A 85 5.12 -3.38 -1.32
CA VAL A 85 6.27 -2.51 -1.52
C VAL A 85 6.45 -2.35 -3.02
N GLY A 86 6.66 -1.13 -3.48
CA GLY A 86 6.94 -0.87 -4.89
C GLY A 86 8.32 -0.24 -5.08
N ALA A 87 8.99 -0.61 -6.16
CA ALA A 87 10.24 -0.01 -6.61
C ALA A 87 10.04 0.59 -8.00
N VAL A 88 10.48 1.84 -8.18
CA VAL A 88 10.37 2.59 -9.43
C VAL A 88 11.69 3.25 -9.77
N LYS A 89 12.04 3.27 -11.05
CA LYS A 89 13.25 3.94 -11.53
C LYS A 89 13.23 5.43 -11.24
N LYS A 90 14.41 6.00 -11.05
CA LYS A 90 14.65 7.45 -10.91
C LYS A 90 14.46 8.09 -12.28
N SER A 91 13.37 8.83 -12.44
CA SER A 91 13.07 9.58 -13.66
C SER A 91 12.07 10.71 -13.37
N ASN A 92 11.84 11.57 -14.36
CA ASN A 92 10.75 12.53 -14.31
C ASN A 92 9.41 11.80 -14.19
N TYR A 93 8.49 12.34 -13.38
CA TYR A 93 7.16 11.78 -13.11
C TYR A 93 7.13 10.41 -12.41
N ASN A 94 8.26 9.93 -11.87
CA ASN A 94 8.29 8.61 -11.25
C ASN A 94 7.35 8.48 -10.04
N ARG A 95 7.17 9.55 -9.26
CA ARG A 95 6.28 9.56 -8.08
C ARG A 95 4.81 9.59 -8.47
N GLU A 96 4.47 10.31 -9.53
CA GLU A 96 3.13 10.41 -10.10
C GLU A 96 2.74 9.07 -10.73
N HIS A 97 3.64 8.48 -11.51
CA HIS A 97 3.48 7.14 -12.05
C HIS A 97 3.28 6.12 -10.93
N PHE A 98 4.19 6.09 -9.94
CA PHE A 98 4.11 5.22 -8.78
C PHE A 98 2.79 5.41 -8.02
N GLY A 99 2.40 6.67 -7.79
CA GLY A 99 1.22 7.03 -7.03
C GLY A 99 -0.06 6.53 -7.70
N TYR A 100 -0.16 6.71 -9.03
CA TYR A 100 -1.29 6.20 -9.81
C TYR A 100 -1.42 4.68 -9.69
N ILE A 101 -0.31 3.96 -9.84
CA ILE A 101 -0.33 2.50 -9.79
C ILE A 101 -0.65 2.00 -8.39
N LEU A 102 0.00 2.56 -7.36
CA LEU A 102 -0.25 2.16 -5.98
C LEU A 102 -1.70 2.43 -5.55
N GLU A 103 -2.31 3.55 -5.97
CA GLU A 103 -3.72 3.80 -5.67
C GLU A 103 -4.63 2.79 -6.39
N SER A 104 -4.31 2.41 -7.63
CA SER A 104 -5.03 1.37 -8.36
C SER A 104 -5.01 0.03 -7.60
N ILE A 105 -3.83 -0.36 -7.08
CA ILE A 105 -3.66 -1.55 -6.22
C ILE A 105 -4.47 -1.41 -4.92
N ILE A 106 -4.46 -0.24 -4.28
CA ILE A 106 -5.20 0.04 -3.04
C ILE A 106 -6.72 -0.06 -3.27
N LEU A 107 -7.22 0.43 -4.39
CA LEU A 107 -8.63 0.33 -4.74
C LEU A 107 -9.02 -1.12 -5.04
N ALA A 108 -8.18 -1.89 -5.73
CA ALA A 108 -8.42 -3.31 -5.96
C ALA A 108 -8.45 -4.11 -4.65
N ALA A 109 -7.53 -3.83 -3.72
CA ALA A 109 -7.55 -4.43 -2.39
C ALA A 109 -8.82 -4.03 -1.60
N THR A 110 -9.25 -2.77 -1.71
CA THR A 110 -10.49 -2.28 -1.08
C THR A 110 -11.72 -2.98 -1.64
N ASP A 111 -11.74 -3.25 -2.94
CA ASP A 111 -12.87 -3.90 -3.61
C ASP A 111 -13.16 -5.29 -3.04
N ILE A 112 -12.10 -6.05 -2.74
CA ILE A 112 -12.20 -7.37 -2.10
C ILE A 112 -12.23 -7.32 -0.56
N GLY A 113 -12.42 -6.14 0.04
CA GLY A 113 -12.60 -5.96 1.47
C GLY A 113 -11.33 -5.92 2.32
N LEU A 114 -10.15 -5.82 1.70
CA LEU A 114 -8.88 -5.68 2.43
C LEU A 114 -8.61 -4.23 2.83
N GLY A 115 -7.99 -4.07 4.01
CA GLY A 115 -7.57 -2.76 4.50
C GLY A 115 -6.19 -2.38 4.00
N THR A 116 -5.99 -1.10 3.72
CA THR A 116 -4.69 -0.54 3.30
C THR A 116 -4.41 0.81 3.96
N CYS A 117 -3.14 1.25 3.95
CA CYS A 117 -2.76 2.60 4.38
C CYS A 117 -1.52 3.09 3.64
N TRP A 118 -1.64 4.24 2.97
CA TRP A 118 -0.49 4.90 2.37
C TRP A 118 0.57 5.28 3.40
N LEU A 119 1.83 4.86 3.19
CA LEU A 119 2.98 5.24 4.01
C LEU A 119 4.11 5.78 3.12
N GLY A 120 4.21 7.11 3.00
CA GLY A 120 5.31 7.77 2.28
C GLY A 120 6.45 8.31 3.17
N GLY A 121 6.17 8.55 4.46
CA GLY A 121 7.12 9.15 5.40
C GLY A 121 7.45 8.31 6.64
N PHE A 122 6.56 7.40 7.04
CA PHE A 122 6.67 6.64 8.30
C PHE A 122 6.90 5.15 8.05
N PHE A 123 8.07 4.83 7.49
CA PHE A 123 8.60 3.47 7.33
C PHE A 123 10.12 3.49 7.19
N ASN A 124 10.78 2.36 7.46
CA ASN A 124 12.22 2.21 7.26
C ASN A 124 12.53 1.96 5.78
N LYS A 125 12.83 3.03 5.04
CA LYS A 125 13.13 2.98 3.62
C LYS A 125 14.25 1.99 3.28
N SER A 126 15.37 2.04 4.01
CA SER A 126 16.52 1.17 3.74
C SER A 126 16.18 -0.31 3.92
N LEU A 127 15.42 -0.66 4.97
CA LEU A 127 14.97 -2.03 5.20
C LEU A 127 14.07 -2.51 4.05
N PHE A 128 13.04 -1.74 3.69
CA PHE A 128 12.11 -2.16 2.65
C PHE A 128 12.73 -2.13 1.24
N SER A 129 13.67 -1.22 0.97
CA SER A 129 14.51 -1.26 -0.24
C SER A 129 15.35 -2.52 -0.31
N ALA A 130 15.92 -2.98 0.81
CA ALA A 130 16.65 -4.25 0.84
C ALA A 130 15.71 -5.45 0.61
N LYS A 131 14.52 -5.45 1.24
CA LYS A 131 13.55 -6.56 1.11
C LYS A 131 12.98 -6.74 -0.29
N ILE A 132 12.84 -5.66 -1.06
CA ILE A 132 12.43 -5.70 -2.46
C ILE A 132 13.65 -5.83 -3.41
N ASN A 133 14.87 -5.97 -2.90
CA ASN A 133 16.10 -5.97 -3.72
C ASN A 133 16.15 -4.77 -4.68
N CYS A 134 15.98 -3.56 -4.16
CA CYS A 134 15.95 -2.31 -4.93
C CYS A 134 17.24 -2.15 -5.74
N GLU A 135 17.12 -1.92 -7.05
CA GLU A 135 18.26 -1.66 -7.93
C GLU A 135 18.84 -0.25 -7.67
N PRO A 136 20.11 0.02 -8.05
CA PRO A 136 20.76 1.32 -7.80
C PRO A 136 20.03 2.53 -8.42
N ASP A 137 19.37 2.33 -9.56
CA ASP A 137 18.57 3.34 -10.26
C ASP A 137 17.11 3.37 -9.79
N GLU A 138 16.71 2.54 -8.83
CA GLU A 138 15.37 2.52 -8.27
C GLU A 138 15.26 3.29 -6.94
N ILE A 139 14.03 3.61 -6.58
CA ILE A 139 13.63 4.09 -5.26
C ILE A 139 12.35 3.39 -4.81
N VAL A 140 12.13 3.37 -3.49
CA VAL A 140 10.85 2.98 -2.86
C VAL A 140 10.17 4.25 -2.32
N PRO A 141 9.27 4.90 -3.08
CA PRO A 141 8.65 6.16 -2.68
C PRO A 141 7.69 6.01 -1.49
N ALA A 142 6.92 4.91 -1.48
CA ALA A 142 5.95 4.59 -0.44
C ALA A 142 5.71 3.08 -0.37
N ILE A 143 5.11 2.65 0.73
CA ILE A 143 4.62 1.28 0.93
C ILE A 143 3.17 1.34 1.43
N THR A 144 2.46 0.21 1.41
CA THR A 144 1.16 0.08 2.06
C THR A 144 1.06 -1.26 2.82
N PRO A 145 0.68 -1.28 4.10
CA PRO A 145 0.28 -2.52 4.74
C PRO A 145 -1.00 -3.03 4.09
N ILE A 146 -1.15 -4.35 4.01
CA ILE A 146 -2.37 -4.99 3.50
C ILE A 146 -2.78 -6.13 4.44
N GLY A 147 -4.08 -6.26 4.68
CA GLY A 147 -4.61 -7.30 5.57
C GLY A 147 -6.08 -7.10 5.94
N TYR A 148 -6.60 -8.05 6.72
CA TYR A 148 -7.95 -7.95 7.27
C TYR A 148 -8.00 -6.84 8.33
N SER A 149 -8.69 -5.75 8.01
CA SER A 149 -8.82 -4.63 8.93
C SER A 149 -9.86 -4.90 10.01
N VAL A 150 -9.58 -4.50 11.24
CA VAL A 150 -10.57 -4.56 12.31
C VAL A 150 -11.58 -3.41 12.20
N LYS A 151 -12.74 -3.57 12.86
CA LYS A 151 -13.62 -2.41 13.13
C LYS A 151 -12.79 -1.31 13.80
N ARG A 152 -12.95 -0.07 13.33
CA ARG A 152 -12.12 1.06 13.78
C ARG A 152 -12.22 1.24 15.29
N LYS A 153 -11.06 1.29 15.95
CA LYS A 153 -10.97 1.61 17.38
C LYS A 153 -11.23 3.10 17.61
N VAL A 154 -11.62 3.47 18.83
CA VAL A 154 -11.92 4.87 19.22
C VAL A 154 -10.76 5.82 18.89
N ARG A 155 -9.52 5.42 19.20
CA ARG A 155 -8.31 6.20 18.88
C ARG A 155 -8.16 6.49 17.38
N GLU A 156 -8.45 5.52 16.51
CA GLU A 156 -8.38 5.74 15.05
C GLU A 156 -9.45 6.71 14.56
N LYS A 157 -10.66 6.66 15.17
CA LYS A 157 -11.72 7.63 14.87
C LYS A 157 -11.26 9.05 15.26
N ILE A 158 -10.67 9.22 16.45
CA ILE A 158 -10.14 10.50 16.94
C ILE A 158 -9.03 11.02 16.01
N THR A 159 -8.03 10.20 15.67
CA THR A 159 -6.95 10.62 14.77
C THR A 159 -7.49 11.12 13.44
N ARG A 160 -8.49 10.43 12.85
CA ARG A 160 -9.12 10.85 11.60
C ARG A 160 -9.81 12.21 11.71
N THR A 161 -10.46 12.49 12.84
CA THR A 161 -11.09 13.79 13.10
C THR A 161 -10.03 14.88 13.23
N VAL A 162 -8.97 14.64 14.01
CA VAL A 162 -7.90 15.61 14.28
C VAL A 162 -7.14 15.97 13.00
N ILE A 163 -6.74 14.97 12.19
CA ILE A 163 -6.06 15.22 10.91
C ILE A 163 -7.02 15.66 9.81
N ARG A 164 -8.30 15.86 10.14
CA ARG A 164 -9.37 16.22 9.20
C ARG A 164 -9.38 15.30 7.98
N ALA A 165 -9.22 13.99 8.19
CA ALA A 165 -9.04 12.98 7.13
C ALA A 165 -10.20 12.90 6.12
N ASN A 166 -11.39 13.36 6.51
CA ASN A 166 -12.57 13.45 5.65
C ASN A 166 -12.78 14.84 5.06
N LYS A 167 -12.09 15.87 5.58
CA LYS A 167 -12.17 17.21 5.00
C LYS A 167 -11.49 17.16 3.63
N ARG A 168 -12.21 17.60 2.63
CA ARG A 168 -11.69 17.85 1.29
C ARG A 168 -11.77 19.35 1.06
N LEU A 169 -10.86 19.88 0.27
CA LEU A 169 -11.04 21.22 -0.27
C LEU A 169 -12.28 21.20 -1.17
N ALA A 170 -12.95 22.35 -1.25
CA ALA A 170 -13.95 22.52 -2.30
C ALA A 170 -13.26 22.35 -3.66
N TRP A 171 -14.05 21.99 -4.67
CA TRP A 171 -13.56 21.92 -6.04
C TRP A 171 -13.32 23.32 -6.65
N GLU A 172 -13.75 24.36 -5.93
CA GLU A 172 -13.62 25.78 -6.26
C GLU A 172 -12.34 26.39 -5.65
#